data_AF-A0AAD7A6I7-F1
#
_entry.id   AF-A0AAD7A6I7-F1
#
_cell.length_a   1.000
_cell.length_b   1.000
_cell.length_c   1.000
_cell.angle_alpha   90.00
_cell.angle_beta   90.00
_cell.angle_gamma   90.00
#
_symmetry.space_group_name_H-M   'P 1'
#
loop_
_entity.id
_entity.type
_entity.pdbx_description
1 polymer ?
#
loop_
_entity_poly.entity_id
_entity_poly.type
_entity_poly.pdbx_seq_one_letter_code
_entity_poly.pdbx_strand_id
1 'polypeptide(L)'
;MSLSIYIKMRPFTVLFFLLPAVLSAPRKLNIRDSPSPTTEVQDGQTGTLIVLPPQATETGLKQIPDAAHPFIAPGPNDQRGPCRS
;
A
#
# COMPACT_ATOMS: atom_id res chain seq x y z
N MET A 1 -22.50 24.80 -60.80
CA MET A 1 -21.34 25.46 -60.16
C MET A 1 -20.28 24.39 -59.97
N SER A 2 -19.14 24.56 -60.62
CA SER A 2 -18.14 23.53 -60.87
C SER A 2 -17.29 23.24 -59.63
N LEU A 3 -17.18 21.96 -59.27
CA LEU A 3 -16.36 21.43 -58.18
C LEU A 3 -14.87 21.55 -58.56
N SER A 4 -14.05 22.18 -57.72
CA SER A 4 -12.59 22.20 -57.89
C SER A 4 -11.94 21.51 -56.68
N ILE A 5 -11.57 20.26 -56.88
CA ILE A 5 -10.87 19.40 -55.91
C ILE A 5 -9.38 19.76 -55.98
N TYR A 6 -8.83 20.30 -54.90
CA TYR A 6 -7.40 20.60 -54.80
C TYR A 6 -6.74 19.66 -53.78
N ILE A 7 -6.18 18.56 -54.29
CA ILE A 7 -5.36 17.61 -53.51
C ILE A 7 -3.93 18.15 -53.50
N LYS A 8 -3.53 18.78 -52.38
CA LYS A 8 -2.13 19.17 -52.15
C LYS A 8 -1.43 18.08 -51.35
N MET A 9 -0.78 17.18 -52.07
CA MET A 9 0.20 16.26 -51.49
C MET A 9 1.54 16.96 -51.26
N ARG A 10 2.27 16.44 -50.24
CA ARG A 10 3.74 16.34 -50.05
C ARG A 10 4.24 17.00 -48.75
N PRO A 11 5.44 16.63 -48.25
CA PRO A 11 5.95 15.29 -47.88
C PRO A 11 6.65 15.35 -46.49
N PHE A 12 7.32 14.26 -46.06
CA PHE A 12 8.18 14.14 -44.85
C PHE A 12 7.42 14.04 -43.51
N THR A 13 7.35 12.93 -42.77
CA THR A 13 8.31 11.82 -42.56
C THR A 13 9.75 12.29 -42.48
N VAL A 14 10.18 12.73 -41.29
CA VAL A 14 11.42 12.33 -40.59
C VAL A 14 11.57 13.28 -39.39
N LEU A 15 11.11 12.87 -38.21
CA LEU A 15 11.81 13.16 -36.95
C LEU A 15 11.36 12.17 -35.86
N PHE A 16 11.42 10.89 -36.20
CA PHE A 16 11.32 9.79 -35.25
C PHE A 16 12.75 9.30 -34.99
N PHE A 17 13.58 10.12 -34.34
CA PHE A 17 14.90 9.71 -33.88
C PHE A 17 15.27 10.50 -32.63
N LEU A 18 15.69 9.75 -31.60
CA LEU A 18 16.35 10.19 -30.36
C LEU A 18 15.43 10.55 -29.18
N LEU A 19 14.66 9.57 -28.70
CA LEU A 19 14.62 9.37 -27.25
C LEU A 19 15.37 8.07 -26.93
N PRO A 20 16.53 8.14 -26.25
CA PRO A 20 17.34 6.97 -25.99
C PRO A 20 16.57 6.03 -25.07
N ALA A 21 16.64 4.74 -25.40
CA ALA A 21 16.30 3.65 -24.51
C ALA A 21 17.01 3.87 -23.17
N VAL A 22 16.29 4.36 -22.16
CA VAL A 22 16.75 4.29 -20.78
C VAL A 22 16.57 2.85 -20.34
N LEU A 23 17.56 2.07 -20.74
CA LEU A 23 18.19 0.98 -20.03
C LEU A 23 17.29 0.36 -18.94
N SER A 24 16.57 -0.68 -19.38
CA SER A 24 16.09 -1.78 -18.56
C SER A 24 17.25 -2.33 -17.73
N ALA A 25 17.44 -1.78 -16.53
CA ALA A 25 18.19 -2.45 -15.48
C ALA A 25 17.26 -3.46 -14.81
N PRO A 26 17.55 -4.77 -14.80
CA PRO A 26 16.87 -5.66 -13.89
C PRO A 26 17.27 -5.21 -12.48
N ARG A 27 16.32 -4.64 -11.72
CA ARG A 27 16.46 -4.62 -10.26
C ARG A 27 16.49 -6.08 -9.84
N LYS A 28 17.70 -6.59 -9.61
CA LYS A 28 17.92 -7.79 -8.81
C LYS A 28 17.29 -7.47 -7.46
N LEU A 29 16.05 -7.89 -7.26
CA LEU A 29 15.46 -7.98 -5.94
C LEU A 29 16.40 -8.92 -5.19
N ASN A 30 17.30 -8.34 -4.40
CA ASN A 30 18.10 -9.06 -3.44
C ASN A 30 17.12 -9.49 -2.34
N ILE A 31 16.31 -10.48 -2.67
CA ILE A 31 15.62 -11.34 -1.73
C ILE A 31 16.75 -12.11 -1.07
N ARG A 32 17.41 -11.47 -0.10
CA ARG A 32 17.89 -12.21 1.04
C ARG A 32 16.62 -12.66 1.75
N ASP A 33 16.16 -13.83 1.34
CA ASP A 33 15.63 -14.79 2.29
C ASP A 33 16.68 -14.89 3.40
N SER A 34 16.53 -14.03 4.40
CA SER A 34 17.09 -14.32 5.70
C SER A 34 15.94 -15.01 6.41
N PRO A 35 15.89 -16.36 6.46
CA PRO A 35 15.32 -16.97 7.64
C PRO A 35 16.24 -16.49 8.76
N SER A 36 15.84 -15.41 9.44
CA SER A 36 16.35 -15.21 10.78
C SER A 36 15.95 -16.49 11.51
N PRO A 37 16.89 -17.30 11.99
CA PRO A 37 16.51 -18.26 13.00
C PRO A 37 15.91 -17.41 14.11
N THR A 38 14.61 -17.56 14.33
CA THR A 38 13.99 -17.18 15.58
C THR A 38 14.68 -18.09 16.57
N THR A 39 15.77 -17.60 17.18
CA THR A 39 16.35 -18.22 18.35
C THR A 39 15.24 -18.17 19.38
N GLU A 40 14.48 -19.26 19.50
CA GLU A 40 13.52 -19.45 20.58
C GLU A 40 14.34 -19.32 21.87
N VAL A 41 14.12 -18.22 22.58
CA VAL A 41 14.70 -18.05 23.91
C VAL A 41 13.96 -19.04 24.80
N GLN A 42 14.56 -20.21 25.02
CA GLN A 42 14.00 -21.25 25.88
C GLN A 42 14.19 -20.83 27.33
N ASP A 43 13.34 -19.92 27.81
CA ASP A 43 13.37 -19.37 29.18
C ASP A 43 12.85 -20.37 30.23
N GLY A 44 12.71 -21.65 29.88
CA GLY A 44 12.04 -22.66 30.70
C GLY A 44 10.54 -22.42 30.88
N GLN A 45 9.97 -21.42 30.19
CA GLN A 45 8.55 -21.12 30.20
C GLN A 45 7.86 -21.92 29.09
N THR A 46 6.91 -22.77 29.45
CA THR A 46 6.05 -23.43 28.48
C THR A 46 5.21 -22.37 27.76
N GLY A 47 5.53 -22.12 26.49
CA GLY A 47 4.76 -21.22 25.65
C GLY A 47 3.33 -21.73 25.47
N THR A 48 2.36 -20.81 25.46
CA THR A 48 0.98 -21.10 25.06
C THR A 48 0.75 -20.59 23.64
N LEU A 49 0.02 -21.36 22.83
CA LEU A 49 -0.33 -20.95 21.48
C LEU A 49 -1.31 -19.76 21.54
N ILE A 50 -0.87 -18.61 21.03
CA ILE A 50 -1.70 -17.41 20.91
C ILE A 50 -2.44 -17.48 19.57
N VAL A 51 -3.74 -17.75 19.61
CA VAL A 51 -4.61 -17.64 18.43
C VAL A 51 -4.98 -16.19 18.25
N LEU A 52 -4.48 -15.55 17.19
CA LEU A 52 -4.84 -14.19 16.86
C LEU A 52 -6.25 -14.14 16.27
N PRO A 53 -7.02 -13.06 16.53
CA PRO A 53 -8.29 -12.86 15.88
C PRO A 53 -8.12 -12.71 14.36
N PRO A 54 -9.14 -13.08 13.57
CA PRO A 54 -9.12 -12.87 12.13
C PRO A 54 -8.98 -11.38 11.81
N GLN A 55 -8.29 -11.07 10.72
CA GLN A 55 -8.17 -9.69 10.25
C GLN A 55 -9.53 -9.16 9.78
N ALA A 56 -9.76 -7.86 9.99
CA ALA A 56 -10.96 -7.20 9.51
C ALA A 56 -11.02 -7.26 7.98
N THR A 57 -12.18 -7.65 7.43
CA THR A 57 -12.40 -7.74 5.98
C THR A 57 -12.60 -6.37 5.34
N GLU A 58 -12.99 -5.37 6.12
CA GLU A 58 -13.25 -4.01 5.66
C GLU A 58 -12.26 -3.03 6.29
N THR A 59 -11.32 -2.53 5.47
CA THR A 59 -10.33 -1.51 5.85
C THR A 59 -10.66 -0.13 5.27
N GLY A 60 -11.87 0.03 4.72
CA GLY A 60 -12.34 1.30 4.19
C GLY A 60 -12.50 2.37 5.28
N LEU A 61 -12.53 3.63 4.86
CA LEU A 61 -12.76 4.75 5.77
C LEU A 61 -14.17 4.66 6.35
N LYS A 62 -14.25 4.50 7.67
CA LYS A 62 -15.49 4.57 8.44
C LYS A 62 -15.38 5.71 9.44
N GLN A 63 -16.48 6.45 9.59
CA GLN A 63 -16.55 7.49 10.60
C GLN A 63 -16.77 6.84 11.97
N ILE A 64 -15.84 7.07 12.89
CA ILE A 64 -15.94 6.69 14.30
C ILE A 64 -15.60 7.95 15.09
N PRO A 65 -16.43 8.40 16.05
CA PRO A 65 -17.62 7.74 16.61
C PRO A 65 -18.85 7.74 15.67
N ASP A 66 -19.73 6.74 15.81
CA ASP A 66 -21.02 6.61 15.10
C ASP A 66 -22.16 6.26 16.07
N ALA A 67 -23.37 6.01 15.54
CA ALA A 67 -24.54 5.68 16.37
C ALA A 67 -24.40 4.34 17.13
N ALA A 68 -23.61 3.39 16.61
CA ALA A 68 -23.34 2.12 17.27
C ALA A 68 -22.21 2.24 18.31
N HIS A 69 -21.32 3.22 18.17
CA HIS A 69 -20.15 3.46 19.02
C HIS A 69 -20.14 4.91 19.52
N PRO A 70 -21.07 5.31 20.41
CA PRO A 70 -21.11 6.67 20.92
C PRO A 70 -19.87 6.96 21.80
N PHE A 71 -19.40 8.20 21.76
CA PHE A 71 -18.38 8.64 22.70
C PHE A 71 -18.97 8.70 24.12
N ILE A 72 -18.30 8.03 25.06
CA ILE A 72 -18.66 8.03 26.49
C ILE A 72 -17.43 8.49 27.28
N ALA A 73 -17.61 9.53 28.09
CA ALA A 73 -16.55 10.04 28.94
C ALA A 73 -16.13 9.00 29.99
N PRO A 74 -14.84 8.92 30.37
CA PRO A 74 -14.40 8.05 31.46
C PRO A 74 -15.13 8.34 32.77
N GLY A 75 -15.58 7.29 33.44
CA GLY A 75 -16.11 7.37 34.80
C GLY A 75 -15.01 7.57 35.86
N PRO A 76 -15.38 7.93 37.11
CA PRO A 76 -14.41 8.21 38.18
C PRO A 76 -13.48 7.04 38.54
N ASN A 77 -13.95 5.81 38.34
CA ASN A 77 -13.22 4.59 38.64
C ASN A 77 -12.67 3.90 37.39
N ASP A 78 -12.90 4.47 36.20
CA ASP A 78 -12.39 3.84 35.00
C ASP A 78 -10.88 4.04 34.92
N GLN A 79 -10.15 2.94 34.83
CA GLN A 79 -8.72 3.00 34.62
C GLN A 79 -8.45 3.46 33.18
N ARG A 80 -7.68 4.54 33.04
CA ARG A 80 -7.16 5.02 31.76
C ARG A 80 -5.64 5.00 31.83
N GLY A 81 -5.02 4.50 30.77
CA GLY A 81 -3.56 4.54 30.65
C GLY A 81 -3.04 5.96 30.42
N PRO A 82 -1.72 6.16 30.47
CA PRO A 82 -1.08 7.46 30.26
C PRO A 82 -1.15 7.96 28.80
N CYS A 83 -1.91 7.30 27.94
CA CYS A 83 -1.96 7.64 26.53
C CYS A 83 -2.68 8.99 26.35
N ARG A 84 -1.88 10.06 26.22
CA ARG A 84 -1.99 11.13 25.20
C ARG A 84 -0.66 11.86 25.03
N SER A 85 -0.24 12.06 23.77
CA SER A 85 0.47 13.24 23.25
C SER A 85 -0.14 13.60 21.91
#